data_AF-A0A428RFQ0-F1
#
_entry.id   AF-A0A428RFQ0-F1
#
_cell.length_a   1.000
_cell.length_b   1.000
_cell.length_c   1.000
_cell.angle_alpha   90.00
_cell.angle_beta   90.00
_cell.angle_gamma   90.00
#
_symmetry.space_group_name_H-M   'P 1'
#
loop_
_entity.id
_entity.type
_entity.pdbx_description
1 polymer ?
#
loop_
_entity_poly.entity_id
_entity_poly.type
_entity_poly.pdbx_seq_one_letter_code
_entity_poly.pdbx_strand_id
1 'polypeptide(L)'
;MLSGSHAWWATSRITGTKWTASQVVHYHLLQGHLIVDGKPLGRLPLQMRQDPAIQELFGEQHLLTRPSSLLEYQLVSDVEKHHIHFGFRDGQVVIRAFYRRSLLEYVPRAIFKGAAGWDLPTGLVDDCVHWLNLQTGQLEMRRKPWVWKPKLSNWILDIRERVAIRNQNQDPRYGRQSLGASLVEPRSETGQRIANIFRGFEDVDKLTIYQPVGRGPLSVEMKRLEIRFSVNGKGLLECPQLGAEVDPQQDAGTLYGLSSQVILRNVVNPERRSVLVPIGNIYWQRRGMHVDVKVANHGIYASFSIDKLLGRLDCPPEPLLLYLKAALHALTSFPLPDGLTLRTGTEEARHCLLEARSQPWNPLQGFPQQMLSVLKSLSPKRWYYPPGMELYQKVEWDNNLTMSIQHEEFALLVDSIRLQSQKLEVFGEGAATDCHDDSQVSTPSRLYRRGRIRRQLYERVSFPSDVQALEDSQQTFLYDPGESSRVKKDSCRVYQTMCALRADADAIPNLTSLSPL
;
A
#
# COMPACT_ATOMS: atom_id res chain seq x y z
N MET A 1 -60.45 -47.31 12.76
CA MET A 1 -61.09 -45.98 12.83
C MET A 1 -60.29 -45.14 13.83
N LEU A 2 -59.57 -44.11 13.37
CA LEU A 2 -58.95 -43.14 14.27
C LEU A 2 -59.95 -42.00 14.45
N SER A 3 -60.63 -42.01 15.59
CA SER A 3 -61.54 -40.94 16.03
C SER A 3 -60.73 -39.77 16.59
N GLY A 4 -61.01 -38.56 16.08
CA GLY A 4 -60.46 -37.30 16.59
C GLY A 4 -59.65 -36.53 15.54
N SER A 5 -59.71 -35.19 15.61
CA SER A 5 -59.14 -34.18 14.70
C SER A 5 -57.62 -34.25 14.43
N HIS A 6 -56.94 -35.32 14.85
CA HIS A 6 -55.52 -35.59 14.65
C HIS A 6 -55.24 -36.81 13.75
N ALA A 7 -56.27 -37.42 13.14
CA ALA A 7 -56.15 -38.67 12.37
C ALA A 7 -55.22 -38.63 11.14
N TRP A 8 -54.80 -37.46 10.68
CA TRP A 8 -53.96 -37.29 9.47
C TRP A 8 -52.53 -36.82 9.75
N TRP A 9 -52.12 -36.75 11.03
CA TRP A 9 -50.78 -36.34 11.43
C TRP A 9 -49.96 -37.53 11.96
N ALA A 10 -48.86 -37.85 11.29
CA ALA A 10 -47.83 -38.73 11.83
C ALA A 10 -46.89 -37.91 12.72
N THR A 11 -46.66 -38.36 13.96
CA THR A 11 -45.81 -37.66 14.93
C THR A 11 -44.59 -38.51 15.26
N SER A 12 -43.40 -37.93 15.14
CA SER A 12 -42.14 -38.56 15.55
C SER A 12 -41.45 -37.69 16.60
N ARG A 13 -41.04 -38.30 17.72
CA ARG A 13 -40.29 -37.62 18.77
C ARG A 13 -38.82 -37.99 18.65
N ILE A 14 -38.01 -36.97 18.41
CA ILE A 14 -36.55 -37.07 18.42
C ILE A 14 -36.10 -36.83 19.86
N THR A 15 -35.39 -37.79 20.44
CA THR A 15 -34.84 -37.68 21.79
C THR A 15 -33.73 -36.63 21.83
N GLY A 16 -33.66 -35.89 22.94
CA GLY A 16 -32.59 -34.93 23.16
C GLY A 16 -31.24 -35.65 23.31
N THR A 17 -30.17 -34.95 22.97
CA THR A 17 -28.80 -35.38 23.24
C THR A 17 -28.15 -34.43 24.25
N LYS A 18 -26.86 -34.66 24.57
CA LYS A 18 -26.07 -33.69 25.36
C LYS A 18 -26.11 -32.26 24.77
N TRP A 19 -26.28 -32.13 23.45
CA TRP A 19 -26.17 -30.86 22.72
C TRP A 19 -27.50 -30.32 22.21
N THR A 20 -28.55 -31.15 22.15
CA THR A 20 -29.81 -30.84 21.47
C THR A 20 -31.00 -31.17 22.36
N ALA A 21 -31.97 -30.26 22.42
CA ALA A 21 -33.26 -30.51 23.02
C ALA A 21 -34.05 -31.59 22.24
N SER A 22 -35.03 -32.21 22.89
CA SER A 22 -35.98 -33.10 22.21
C SER A 22 -36.84 -32.29 21.24
N GLN A 23 -37.10 -32.84 20.06
CA GLN A 23 -37.95 -32.20 19.05
C GLN A 23 -39.10 -33.10 18.67
N VAL A 24 -40.22 -32.49 18.29
CA VAL A 24 -41.40 -33.20 17.80
C VAL A 24 -41.64 -32.82 16.34
N VAL A 25 -41.57 -33.82 15.47
CA VAL A 25 -41.82 -33.67 14.04
C VAL A 25 -43.22 -34.17 13.73
N HIS A 26 -44.03 -33.33 13.11
CA HIS A 26 -45.37 -33.67 12.64
C HIS A 26 -45.38 -33.66 11.11
N TYR A 27 -45.86 -34.74 10.51
CA TYR A 27 -46.02 -34.88 9.07
C TYR A 27 -47.49 -35.12 8.71
N HIS A 28 -48.07 -34.25 7.90
CA HIS A 28 -49.45 -34.38 7.46
C HIS A 28 -49.54 -35.36 6.29
N LEU A 29 -50.13 -36.52 6.50
CA LEU A 29 -50.13 -37.64 5.54
C LEU A 29 -50.83 -37.33 4.21
N LEU A 30 -51.90 -36.52 4.23
CA LEU A 30 -52.64 -36.15 3.01
C LEU A 30 -52.07 -34.94 2.26
N GLN A 31 -51.62 -33.90 2.97
CA GLN A 31 -51.19 -32.63 2.37
C GLN A 31 -49.67 -32.50 2.23
N GLY A 32 -48.89 -33.40 2.83
CA GLY A 32 -47.42 -33.39 2.78
C GLY A 32 -46.75 -32.31 3.65
N HIS A 33 -47.49 -31.62 4.52
CA HIS A 33 -46.93 -30.59 5.40
C HIS A 33 -45.97 -31.19 6.43
N LEU A 34 -44.75 -30.65 6.52
CA LEU A 34 -43.77 -30.99 7.54
C LEU A 34 -43.61 -29.83 8.53
N ILE A 35 -43.88 -30.10 9.80
CA ILE A 35 -43.81 -29.13 10.90
C ILE A 35 -42.86 -29.69 11.96
N VAL A 36 -41.95 -28.86 12.46
CA VAL A 36 -41.05 -29.20 13.56
C VAL A 36 -41.39 -28.29 14.74
N ASP A 37 -41.59 -28.85 15.92
CA ASP A 37 -41.94 -28.11 17.15
C ASP A 37 -43.11 -27.11 16.95
N GLY A 38 -44.11 -27.52 16.16
CA GLY A 38 -45.32 -26.73 15.88
C GLY A 38 -45.13 -25.60 14.86
N LYS A 39 -43.94 -25.40 14.27
CA LYS A 39 -43.69 -24.39 13.24
C LYS A 39 -43.32 -25.01 11.88
N PRO A 40 -43.82 -24.44 10.76
CA PRO A 40 -43.47 -24.92 9.42
C PRO A 40 -42.01 -24.60 9.07
N LEU A 41 -41.50 -25.23 8.01
CA LEU A 41 -40.26 -24.81 7.38
C LEU A 41 -40.40 -23.36 6.89
N GLY A 42 -39.39 -22.55 7.16
CA GLY A 42 -39.42 -21.12 6.91
C GLY A 42 -38.10 -20.60 6.37
N ARG A 43 -38.04 -19.27 6.25
CA ARG A 43 -36.81 -18.57 5.87
C ARG A 43 -36.17 -17.97 7.11
N LEU A 44 -34.85 -17.85 7.08
CA LEU A 44 -34.15 -17.09 8.11
C LEU A 44 -34.65 -15.63 8.13
N PRO A 45 -34.93 -15.04 9.31
CA PRO A 45 -35.38 -13.65 9.43
C PRO A 45 -34.47 -12.66 8.71
N LEU A 46 -35.06 -11.58 8.17
CA LEU A 46 -34.33 -10.60 7.36
C LEU A 46 -33.15 -9.97 8.12
N GLN A 47 -33.37 -9.65 9.41
CA GLN A 47 -32.34 -9.09 10.29
C GLN A 47 -31.10 -9.98 10.37
N MET A 48 -31.26 -11.31 10.44
CA MET A 48 -30.13 -12.23 10.47
C MET A 48 -29.50 -12.39 9.09
N ARG A 49 -30.31 -12.46 8.02
CA ARG A 49 -29.79 -12.63 6.66
C ARG A 49 -28.88 -11.46 6.23
N GLN A 50 -29.18 -10.26 6.70
CA GLN A 50 -28.37 -9.07 6.43
C GLN A 50 -27.16 -8.93 7.37
N ASP A 51 -27.01 -9.83 8.36
CA ASP A 51 -25.88 -9.80 9.27
C ASP A 51 -24.57 -10.13 8.51
N PRO A 52 -23.49 -9.36 8.74
CA PRO A 52 -22.20 -9.59 8.09
C PRO A 52 -21.63 -11.00 8.27
N ALA A 53 -21.88 -11.65 9.41
CA ALA A 53 -21.39 -13.00 9.68
C ALA A 53 -22.07 -14.04 8.78
N ILE A 54 -23.36 -13.87 8.51
CA ILE A 54 -24.12 -14.76 7.63
C ILE A 54 -23.71 -14.54 6.18
N GLN A 55 -23.57 -13.28 5.76
CA GLN A 55 -23.09 -12.94 4.42
C GLN A 55 -21.68 -13.48 4.17
N GLU A 56 -20.80 -13.46 5.17
CA GLU A 56 -19.44 -14.01 5.06
C GLU A 56 -19.42 -15.53 4.86
N LEU A 57 -20.29 -16.27 5.54
CA LEU A 57 -20.29 -17.75 5.49
C LEU A 57 -21.09 -18.31 4.31
N PHE A 58 -22.20 -17.66 3.95
CA PHE A 58 -23.19 -18.20 3.01
C PHE A 58 -23.43 -17.31 1.79
N GLY A 59 -22.85 -16.10 1.75
CA GLY A 59 -23.10 -15.14 0.67
C GLY A 59 -24.57 -14.73 0.57
N GLU A 60 -25.05 -14.54 -0.66
CA GLU A 60 -26.45 -14.16 -0.94
C GLU A 60 -27.40 -15.36 -1.07
N GLN A 61 -27.02 -16.53 -0.57
CA GLN A 61 -27.81 -17.76 -0.72
C GLN A 61 -29.13 -17.70 0.06
N HIS A 62 -30.16 -18.31 -0.52
CA HIS A 62 -31.45 -18.50 0.15
C HIS A 62 -31.38 -19.64 1.17
N LEU A 63 -31.29 -19.27 2.45
CA LEU A 63 -31.22 -20.23 3.57
C LEU A 63 -32.62 -20.67 4.00
N LEU A 64 -33.00 -21.90 3.66
CA LEU A 64 -34.21 -22.55 4.16
C LEU A 64 -33.97 -23.12 5.56
N THR A 65 -34.78 -22.72 6.53
CA THR A 65 -34.59 -23.02 7.94
C THR A 65 -35.78 -23.73 8.57
N ARG A 66 -35.52 -24.51 9.62
CA ARG A 66 -36.50 -25.12 10.52
C ARG A 66 -36.20 -24.74 11.97
N PRO A 67 -37.12 -24.93 12.92
CA PRO A 67 -36.82 -24.82 14.34
C PRO A 67 -35.63 -25.66 14.77
N SER A 68 -34.74 -25.05 15.53
CA SER A 68 -33.52 -25.66 16.02
C SER A 68 -33.70 -26.26 17.40
N SER A 69 -33.09 -27.42 17.63
CA SER A 69 -32.96 -28.02 18.98
C SER A 69 -31.82 -27.43 19.80
N LEU A 70 -31.01 -26.52 19.24
CA LEU A 70 -29.81 -25.99 19.87
C LEU A 70 -29.84 -24.47 20.04
N LEU A 71 -30.45 -23.77 19.07
CA LEU A 71 -30.66 -22.33 19.04
C LEU A 71 -32.12 -22.07 18.61
N GLU A 72 -32.37 -21.09 17.75
CA GLU A 72 -33.72 -20.74 17.27
C GLU A 72 -34.03 -21.36 15.90
N TYR A 73 -33.08 -21.25 14.97
CA TYR A 73 -33.22 -21.71 13.58
C TYR A 73 -32.11 -22.70 13.23
N GLN A 74 -32.41 -23.70 12.42
CA GLN A 74 -31.48 -24.68 11.90
C GLN A 74 -31.61 -24.71 10.38
N LEU A 75 -30.50 -24.73 9.66
CA LEU A 75 -30.51 -24.93 8.22
C LEU A 75 -31.07 -26.32 7.89
N VAL A 76 -31.98 -26.41 6.91
CA VAL A 76 -32.59 -27.69 6.54
C VAL A 76 -31.58 -28.62 5.86
N SER A 77 -30.71 -28.06 5.02
CA SER A 77 -29.65 -28.78 4.34
C SER A 77 -28.35 -28.73 5.13
N ASP A 78 -27.60 -29.82 5.12
CA ASP A 78 -26.25 -29.85 5.68
C ASP A 78 -25.27 -29.15 4.75
N VAL A 79 -24.34 -28.38 5.34
CA VAL A 79 -23.22 -27.79 4.58
C VAL A 79 -21.98 -28.62 4.84
N GLU A 80 -21.53 -29.39 3.85
CA GLU A 80 -20.33 -30.24 3.98
C GLU A 80 -20.39 -31.14 5.24
N LYS A 81 -21.58 -31.72 5.51
CA LYS A 81 -21.91 -32.54 6.70
C LYS A 81 -21.96 -31.78 8.03
N HIS A 82 -22.00 -30.46 8.00
CA HIS A 82 -22.20 -29.61 9.17
C HIS A 82 -23.68 -29.27 9.30
N HIS A 83 -24.23 -29.51 10.49
CA HIS A 83 -25.56 -29.03 10.83
C HIS A 83 -25.42 -27.61 11.37
N ILE A 84 -26.02 -26.64 10.68
CA ILE A 84 -25.88 -25.23 11.02
C ILE A 84 -27.09 -24.76 11.81
N HIS A 85 -26.83 -24.09 12.93
CA HIS A 85 -27.81 -23.52 13.82
C HIS A 85 -27.56 -22.01 13.95
N PHE A 86 -28.63 -21.23 13.96
CA PHE A 86 -28.63 -19.78 14.10
C PHE A 86 -29.50 -19.38 15.30
N GLY A 87 -29.11 -18.32 15.98
CA GLY A 87 -29.93 -17.69 17.01
C GLY A 87 -29.40 -16.31 17.37
N PHE A 88 -30.04 -15.67 18.34
CA PHE A 88 -29.56 -14.42 18.92
C PHE A 88 -28.99 -14.64 20.32
N ARG A 89 -27.96 -13.88 20.67
CA ARG A 89 -27.48 -13.71 22.03
C ARG A 89 -27.13 -12.24 22.23
N ASP A 90 -27.75 -11.60 23.21
CA ASP A 90 -27.54 -10.18 23.54
C ASP A 90 -27.66 -9.24 22.33
N GLY A 91 -28.63 -9.52 21.44
CA GLY A 91 -28.88 -8.74 20.23
C GLY A 91 -27.91 -9.01 19.06
N GLN A 92 -26.95 -9.93 19.23
CA GLN A 92 -26.01 -10.33 18.17
C GLN A 92 -26.36 -11.71 17.59
N VAL A 93 -26.09 -11.89 16.30
CA VAL A 93 -26.28 -13.17 15.61
C VAL A 93 -25.20 -14.18 16.04
N VAL A 94 -25.64 -15.34 16.50
CA VAL A 94 -24.78 -16.48 16.85
C VAL A 94 -24.98 -17.59 15.83
N ILE A 95 -23.87 -18.09 15.29
CA ILE A 95 -23.86 -19.20 14.33
C ILE A 95 -23.10 -20.36 14.96
N ARG A 96 -23.74 -21.53 15.04
CA ARG A 96 -23.13 -22.76 15.54
C ARG A 96 -23.18 -23.86 14.50
N ALA A 97 -22.11 -24.63 14.40
CA ALA A 97 -22.01 -25.78 13.53
C ALA A 97 -21.76 -27.04 14.36
N PHE A 98 -22.60 -28.06 14.19
CA PHE A 98 -22.38 -29.37 14.80
C PHE A 98 -21.78 -30.33 13.77
N TYR A 99 -20.57 -30.82 14.07
CA TYR A 99 -19.79 -31.67 13.16
C TYR A 99 -19.00 -32.72 13.95
N ARG A 100 -19.12 -34.01 13.57
CA ARG A 100 -18.39 -35.14 14.19
C ARG A 100 -18.39 -35.13 15.73
N ARG A 101 -19.54 -34.81 16.36
CA ARG A 101 -19.74 -34.70 17.82
C ARG A 101 -19.07 -33.49 18.50
N SER A 102 -18.49 -32.59 17.72
CA SER A 102 -17.97 -31.31 18.18
C SER A 102 -18.97 -30.19 17.89
N LEU A 103 -19.15 -29.30 18.86
CA LEU A 103 -19.94 -28.09 18.70
C LEU A 103 -19.00 -26.90 18.47
N LEU A 104 -19.09 -26.32 17.28
CA LEU A 104 -18.30 -25.17 16.85
C LEU A 104 -19.17 -23.91 16.89
N GLU A 105 -18.63 -22.81 17.37
CA GLU A 105 -19.24 -21.47 17.32
C GLU A 105 -18.41 -20.59 16.39
N TYR A 106 -19.06 -19.89 15.47
CA TYR A 106 -18.38 -18.93 14.60
C TYR A 106 -17.92 -17.73 15.42
N VAL A 107 -16.69 -17.28 15.20
CA VAL A 107 -16.13 -16.09 15.85
C VAL A 107 -15.96 -14.98 14.81
N PRO A 108 -16.72 -13.87 14.93
CA PRO A 108 -16.59 -12.74 14.03
C PRO A 108 -15.17 -12.15 14.00
N ARG A 109 -14.69 -11.82 12.80
CA ARG A 109 -13.34 -11.24 12.61
C ARG A 109 -13.09 -9.95 13.38
N ALA A 110 -14.15 -9.18 13.65
CA ALA A 110 -14.10 -7.91 14.38
C ALA A 110 -13.57 -8.07 15.82
N ILE A 111 -13.70 -9.27 16.40
CA ILE A 111 -13.25 -9.56 17.77
C ILE A 111 -11.72 -9.50 17.88
N PHE A 112 -10.99 -9.83 16.81
CA PHE A 112 -9.52 -9.85 16.81
C PHE A 112 -8.89 -8.45 16.66
N LYS A 113 -9.71 -7.40 16.59
CA LYS A 113 -9.28 -6.00 16.50
C LYS A 113 -9.68 -5.26 17.77
N GLY A 114 -8.73 -5.12 18.69
CA GLY A 114 -8.91 -4.39 19.93
C GLY A 114 -8.42 -2.94 19.87
N ALA A 115 -8.59 -2.20 20.96
CA ALA A 115 -8.04 -0.85 21.11
C ALA A 115 -6.50 -0.81 21.03
N ALA A 116 -5.84 -1.92 21.39
CA ALA A 116 -4.39 -2.08 21.32
C ALA A 116 -3.88 -2.57 19.94
N GLY A 117 -4.74 -2.64 18.93
CA GLY A 117 -4.42 -3.16 17.60
C GLY A 117 -4.93 -4.58 17.36
N TRP A 118 -4.27 -5.30 16.47
CA TRP A 118 -4.64 -6.67 16.11
C TRP A 118 -4.05 -7.71 17.08
N ASP A 119 -4.85 -8.70 17.45
CA ASP A 119 -4.40 -9.84 18.28
C ASP A 119 -3.73 -10.94 17.45
N LEU A 120 -4.06 -11.02 16.17
CA LEU A 120 -3.51 -11.97 15.21
C LEU A 120 -3.01 -11.25 13.96
N PRO A 121 -2.01 -11.80 13.25
CA PRO A 121 -1.67 -11.31 11.92
C PRO A 121 -2.92 -11.26 11.04
N THR A 122 -3.12 -10.15 10.34
CA THR A 122 -4.30 -9.91 9.50
C THR A 122 -4.51 -10.97 8.42
N GLY A 123 -3.45 -11.58 7.90
CA GLY A 123 -3.56 -12.72 6.98
C GLY A 123 -4.21 -13.98 7.59
N LEU A 124 -4.25 -14.07 8.93
CA LEU A 124 -4.98 -15.11 9.68
C LEU A 124 -6.36 -14.63 10.15
N VAL A 125 -6.73 -13.38 9.86
CA VAL A 125 -8.04 -12.80 10.18
C VAL A 125 -8.86 -12.57 8.92
N ASP A 126 -8.37 -11.79 7.96
CA ASP A 126 -9.11 -11.38 6.75
C ASP A 126 -9.39 -12.56 5.80
N ASP A 127 -8.37 -13.41 5.61
CA ASP A 127 -8.42 -14.55 4.68
C ASP A 127 -9.01 -15.83 5.29
N CYS A 128 -9.40 -15.78 6.56
CA CYS A 128 -9.84 -16.94 7.32
C CYS A 128 -11.25 -16.75 7.90
N VAL A 129 -11.88 -17.88 8.22
CA VAL A 129 -13.07 -17.98 9.05
C VAL A 129 -12.69 -18.74 10.32
N HIS A 130 -13.15 -18.25 11.46
CA HIS A 130 -12.73 -18.74 12.77
C HIS A 130 -13.84 -19.55 13.42
N TRP A 131 -13.53 -20.80 13.75
CA TRP A 131 -14.45 -21.73 14.42
C TRP A 131 -13.92 -22.10 15.79
N LEU A 132 -14.63 -21.69 16.84
CA LEU A 132 -14.31 -22.04 18.22
C LEU A 132 -14.99 -23.35 18.61
N ASN A 133 -14.21 -24.38 18.93
CA ASN A 133 -14.75 -25.57 19.57
C ASN A 133 -15.07 -25.28 21.04
N LEU A 134 -16.35 -25.26 21.38
CA LEU A 134 -16.82 -24.93 22.72
C LEU A 134 -16.46 -25.99 23.77
N GLN A 135 -16.11 -27.21 23.36
CA GLN A 135 -15.70 -28.27 24.28
C GLN A 135 -14.22 -28.15 24.65
N THR A 136 -13.37 -27.95 23.65
CA THR A 136 -11.91 -27.93 23.84
C THR A 136 -11.36 -26.54 24.12
N GLY A 137 -12.08 -25.47 23.75
CA GLY A 137 -11.57 -24.11 23.82
C GLY A 137 -10.58 -23.78 22.68
N GLN A 138 -10.53 -24.60 21.64
CA GLN A 138 -9.63 -24.43 20.51
C GLN A 138 -10.33 -23.68 19.37
N LEU A 139 -9.71 -22.59 18.93
CA LEU A 139 -10.13 -21.78 17.81
C LEU A 139 -9.37 -22.20 16.56
N GLU A 140 -10.08 -22.78 15.60
CA GLU A 140 -9.52 -23.17 14.30
C GLU A 140 -9.70 -22.05 13.27
N MET A 141 -8.59 -21.61 12.67
CA MET A 141 -8.55 -20.59 11.62
C MET A 141 -8.55 -21.28 10.25
N ARG A 142 -9.71 -21.29 9.58
CA ARG A 142 -9.90 -21.99 8.31
C ARG A 142 -9.82 -21.02 7.14
N ARG A 143 -8.85 -21.23 6.25
CA ARG A 143 -8.64 -20.36 5.08
C ARG A 143 -9.78 -20.47 4.07
N LYS A 144 -10.24 -19.31 3.57
CA LYS A 144 -11.20 -19.21 2.46
C LYS A 144 -10.59 -19.79 1.17
N PRO A 145 -11.39 -20.42 0.29
CA PRO A 145 -12.83 -20.67 0.41
C PRO A 145 -13.19 -21.93 1.23
N TRP A 146 -12.21 -22.70 1.71
CA TRP A 146 -12.43 -24.01 2.34
C TRP A 146 -12.77 -23.92 3.84
N VAL A 147 -13.78 -23.14 4.19
CA VAL A 147 -14.11 -22.76 5.58
C VAL A 147 -14.83 -23.86 6.38
N TRP A 148 -15.30 -24.92 5.73
CA TRP A 148 -16.02 -26.02 6.38
C TRP A 148 -15.15 -27.25 6.65
N LYS A 149 -14.03 -27.42 5.94
CA LYS A 149 -13.20 -28.63 6.06
C LYS A 149 -11.98 -28.35 6.95
N PRO A 150 -11.81 -29.09 8.06
CA PRO A 150 -10.59 -28.97 8.86
C PRO A 150 -9.38 -29.50 8.07
N LYS A 151 -8.24 -28.84 8.22
CA LYS A 151 -6.97 -29.18 7.56
C LYS A 151 -5.83 -29.09 8.57
N LEU A 152 -4.83 -29.96 8.43
CA LEU A 152 -3.61 -29.93 9.27
C LEU A 152 -2.84 -28.61 9.15
N SER A 153 -2.96 -27.93 8.00
CA SER A 153 -2.32 -26.63 7.75
C SER A 153 -3.05 -25.44 8.36
N ASN A 154 -4.25 -25.64 8.92
CA ASN A 154 -4.96 -24.60 9.64
C ASN A 154 -4.22 -24.26 10.93
N TRP A 155 -4.25 -22.98 11.30
CA TRP A 155 -3.78 -22.55 12.60
C TRP A 155 -4.86 -22.85 13.64
N ILE A 156 -4.45 -23.46 14.75
CA ILE A 156 -5.33 -23.77 15.89
C ILE A 156 -4.79 -22.99 17.09
N LEU A 157 -5.55 -21.99 17.55
CA LEU A 157 -5.29 -21.24 18.76
C LEU A 157 -5.99 -21.92 19.93
N ASP A 158 -5.22 -22.41 20.90
CA ASP A 158 -5.77 -22.78 22.20
C ASP A 158 -5.97 -21.50 23.02
N ILE A 159 -7.23 -21.15 23.31
CA ILE A 159 -7.56 -19.90 24.00
C ILE A 159 -7.09 -19.95 25.46
N ARG A 160 -7.03 -21.13 26.08
CA ARG A 160 -6.65 -21.30 27.48
C ARG A 160 -5.15 -21.16 27.64
N GLU A 161 -4.41 -21.86 26.80
CA GLU A 161 -2.94 -21.83 26.80
C GLU A 161 -2.38 -20.59 26.10
N ARG A 162 -3.20 -19.88 25.31
CA ARG A 162 -2.81 -18.71 24.48
C ARG A 162 -1.70 -19.02 23.48
N VAL A 163 -1.68 -20.24 22.95
CA VAL A 163 -0.70 -20.70 21.97
C VAL A 163 -1.41 -21.10 20.68
N ALA A 164 -0.92 -20.61 19.55
CA ALA A 164 -1.40 -21.01 18.23
C ALA A 164 -0.41 -21.94 17.54
N ILE A 165 -0.86 -23.12 17.14
CA ILE A 165 -0.03 -24.16 16.49
C ILE A 165 -0.66 -24.57 15.16
N ARG A 166 0.17 -24.83 14.13
CA ARG A 166 -0.23 -25.47 12.87
C ARG A 166 0.61 -26.72 12.56
N ASN A 167 0.13 -27.57 11.67
CA ASN A 167 0.82 -28.78 11.21
C ASN A 167 1.24 -29.74 12.34
N GLN A 168 0.46 -29.75 13.41
CA GLN A 168 0.62 -30.73 14.47
C GLN A 168 0.10 -32.08 13.97
N ASN A 169 0.96 -33.10 13.96
CA ASN A 169 0.57 -34.45 13.62
C ASN A 169 0.98 -35.38 14.78
N GLN A 170 -0.02 -35.86 15.51
CA GLN A 170 0.14 -36.80 16.60
C GLN A 170 -0.22 -38.24 16.18
N ASP A 171 -0.82 -38.46 15.00
CA ASP A 171 -1.22 -39.80 14.57
C ASP A 171 -0.01 -40.53 13.95
N PRO A 172 0.50 -41.60 14.60
CA PRO A 172 1.65 -42.35 14.11
C PRO A 172 1.41 -43.02 12.75
N ARG A 173 0.16 -43.14 12.29
CA ARG A 173 -0.19 -43.73 10.98
C ARG A 173 0.10 -42.82 9.79
N TYR A 174 0.22 -41.50 10.01
CA TYR A 174 0.36 -40.50 8.95
C TYR A 174 1.78 -39.90 8.86
N GLY A 175 2.80 -40.66 9.28
CA GLY A 175 4.21 -40.29 9.15
C GLY A 175 4.87 -39.89 10.48
N ARG A 176 5.97 -39.13 10.39
CA ARG A 176 6.74 -38.71 11.57
C ARG A 176 5.91 -37.78 12.45
N GLN A 177 5.87 -38.06 13.74
CA GLN A 177 5.25 -37.16 14.73
C GLN A 177 5.84 -35.75 14.57
N SER A 178 4.96 -34.78 14.41
CA SER A 178 5.31 -33.37 14.25
C SER A 178 4.61 -32.59 15.34
N LEU A 179 5.39 -31.89 16.17
CA LEU A 179 4.86 -30.97 17.17
C LEU A 179 4.27 -29.69 16.53
N GLY A 180 4.45 -29.51 15.21
CA GLY A 180 3.93 -28.39 14.45
C GLY A 180 4.81 -27.15 14.52
N ALA A 181 4.24 -26.00 14.17
CA ALA A 181 4.87 -24.69 14.30
C ALA A 181 4.00 -23.78 15.17
N SER A 182 4.61 -23.11 16.13
CA SER A 182 3.98 -22.12 17.00
C SER A 182 4.04 -20.73 16.37
N LEU A 183 2.95 -19.99 16.45
CA LEU A 183 2.91 -18.58 16.09
C LEU A 183 3.66 -17.77 17.16
N VAL A 184 4.40 -16.75 16.72
CA VAL A 184 5.04 -15.79 17.62
C VAL A 184 4.14 -14.57 17.72
N GLU A 185 3.84 -14.15 18.95
CA GLU A 185 3.04 -12.95 19.18
C GLU A 185 3.77 -11.71 18.63
N PRO A 186 3.15 -10.88 17.78
CA PRO A 186 3.80 -9.71 17.19
C PRO A 186 4.33 -8.71 18.22
N ARG A 187 3.69 -8.63 19.40
CA ARG A 187 4.08 -7.75 20.51
C ARG A 187 5.16 -8.31 21.41
N SER A 188 5.50 -9.59 21.28
CA SER A 188 6.63 -10.18 22.02
C SER A 188 7.94 -9.48 21.65
N GLU A 189 8.96 -9.59 22.50
CA GLU A 189 10.28 -9.01 22.23
C GLU A 189 10.84 -9.48 20.88
N THR A 190 10.75 -10.78 20.59
CA THR A 190 11.15 -11.37 19.31
C THR A 190 10.35 -10.82 18.15
N GLY A 191 9.02 -10.69 18.31
CA GLY A 191 8.13 -10.10 17.30
C GLY A 191 8.52 -8.66 16.98
N GLN A 192 8.77 -7.83 17.99
CA GLN A 192 9.18 -6.43 17.83
C GLN A 192 10.56 -6.29 17.18
N ARG A 193 11.53 -7.16 17.53
CA ARG A 193 12.85 -7.18 16.88
C ARG A 193 12.73 -7.42 15.38
N ILE A 194 11.89 -8.38 14.97
CA ILE A 194 11.65 -8.68 13.55
C ILE A 194 10.87 -7.54 12.87
N ALA A 195 9.84 -7.02 13.52
CA ALA A 195 9.06 -5.91 13.01
C ALA A 195 9.93 -4.66 12.75
N ASN A 196 10.93 -4.42 13.61
CA ASN A 196 11.88 -3.32 13.43
C ASN A 196 12.78 -3.48 12.21
N ILE A 197 13.13 -4.71 11.81
CA ILE A 197 13.92 -4.99 10.60
C ILE A 197 13.14 -4.58 9.34
N PHE A 198 11.84 -4.89 9.31
CA PHE A 198 10.96 -4.61 8.17
C PHE A 198 10.20 -3.28 8.32
N ARG A 199 10.62 -2.43 9.25
CA ARG A 199 9.94 -1.18 9.56
C ARG A 199 9.86 -0.30 8.32
N GLY A 200 8.64 0.08 7.95
CA GLY A 200 8.39 0.92 6.77
C GLY A 200 8.31 0.14 5.46
N PHE A 201 8.81 -1.09 5.39
CA PHE A 201 8.65 -1.96 4.21
C PHE A 201 7.36 -2.78 4.27
N GLU A 202 7.02 -3.31 5.45
CA GLU A 202 5.81 -4.11 5.67
C GLU A 202 5.19 -3.75 7.04
N ASP A 203 3.86 -3.83 7.12
CA ASP A 203 3.14 -3.51 8.35
C ASP A 203 3.23 -4.68 9.34
N VAL A 204 3.35 -4.37 10.64
CA VAL A 204 3.56 -5.38 11.70
C VAL A 204 2.43 -6.40 11.76
N ASP A 205 1.20 -5.96 11.50
CA ASP A 205 0.00 -6.79 11.46
C ASP A 205 -0.10 -7.65 10.19
N LYS A 206 0.74 -7.40 9.17
CA LYS A 206 0.85 -8.23 7.95
C LYS A 206 1.97 -9.28 8.06
N LEU A 207 2.82 -9.20 9.10
CA LEU A 207 3.88 -10.17 9.35
C LEU A 207 3.33 -11.41 10.06
N THR A 208 3.49 -12.59 9.45
CA THR A 208 3.21 -13.87 10.11
C THR A 208 4.53 -14.50 10.57
N ILE A 209 4.83 -14.37 11.85
CA ILE A 209 6.07 -14.88 12.46
C ILE A 209 5.76 -16.19 13.16
N TYR A 210 6.54 -17.24 12.89
CA TYR A 210 6.34 -18.55 13.51
C TYR A 210 7.63 -19.33 13.64
N GLN A 211 7.67 -20.28 14.57
CA GLN A 211 8.79 -21.17 14.79
C GLN A 211 8.32 -22.61 14.96
N PRO A 212 8.96 -23.62 14.33
CA PRO A 212 8.71 -25.02 14.63
C PRO A 212 8.82 -25.32 16.13
N VAL A 213 7.87 -26.08 16.67
CA VAL A 213 7.90 -26.50 18.07
C VAL A 213 9.02 -27.54 18.23
N GLY A 214 10.07 -27.18 18.96
CA GLY A 214 11.31 -27.97 19.10
C GLY A 214 12.51 -27.27 18.45
N ARG A 215 13.38 -28.04 17.78
CA ARG A 215 14.52 -27.47 17.03
C ARG A 215 14.09 -27.10 15.62
N GLY A 216 14.08 -25.81 15.33
CA GLY A 216 13.87 -25.30 13.97
C GLY A 216 14.08 -23.79 13.87
N PRO A 217 14.37 -23.29 12.66
CA PRO A 217 14.58 -21.87 12.44
C PRO A 217 13.27 -21.10 12.56
N LEU A 218 13.32 -19.92 13.15
CA LEU A 218 12.23 -18.96 13.09
C LEU A 218 12.01 -18.53 11.64
N SER A 219 10.75 -18.42 11.23
CA SER A 219 10.34 -18.01 9.90
C SER A 219 9.43 -16.78 9.96
N VAL A 220 9.57 -15.91 8.98
CA VAL A 220 8.72 -14.71 8.77
C VAL A 220 8.10 -14.83 7.40
N GLU A 221 6.76 -14.86 7.34
CA GLU A 221 5.99 -14.99 6.11
C GLU A 221 5.24 -13.69 5.84
N MET A 222 5.49 -13.08 4.68
CA MET A 222 4.79 -11.90 4.17
C MET A 222 3.91 -12.35 3.01
N LYS A 223 2.72 -12.87 3.33
CA LYS A 223 1.88 -13.59 2.38
C LYS A 223 1.57 -12.79 1.11
N ARG A 224 1.30 -11.48 1.24
CA ARG A 224 0.94 -10.62 0.09
C ARG A 224 2.09 -10.39 -0.88
N LEU A 225 3.33 -10.48 -0.43
CA LEU A 225 4.53 -10.34 -1.25
C LEU A 225 5.05 -11.69 -1.76
N GLU A 226 4.45 -12.80 -1.30
CA GLU A 226 4.92 -14.16 -1.55
C GLU A 226 6.38 -14.43 -1.08
N ILE A 227 6.87 -13.60 -0.15
CA ILE A 227 8.22 -13.70 0.41
C ILE A 227 8.15 -14.43 1.75
N ARG A 228 9.15 -15.30 1.96
CA ARG A 228 9.39 -15.96 3.24
C ARG A 228 10.86 -15.84 3.63
N PHE A 229 11.09 -15.36 4.83
CA PHE A 229 12.40 -15.39 5.46
C PHE A 229 12.49 -16.53 6.48
N SER A 230 13.67 -17.09 6.65
CA SER A 230 14.00 -18.04 7.71
C SER A 230 15.37 -17.71 8.29
N VAL A 231 15.51 -17.86 9.61
CA VAL A 231 16.81 -17.68 10.27
C VAL A 231 17.76 -18.79 9.82
N ASN A 232 18.90 -18.40 9.22
CA ASN A 232 19.91 -19.33 8.75
C ASN A 232 20.93 -19.67 9.85
N GLY A 233 21.92 -20.52 9.53
CA GLY A 233 22.95 -20.94 10.48
C GLY A 233 23.83 -19.80 11.02
N LYS A 234 23.84 -18.63 10.36
CA LYS A 234 24.55 -17.42 10.81
C LYS A 234 23.71 -16.53 11.72
N GLY A 235 22.44 -16.89 11.97
CA GLY A 235 21.50 -16.07 12.72
C GLY A 235 20.89 -14.92 11.92
N LEU A 236 21.00 -14.93 10.59
CA LEU A 236 20.45 -13.90 9.70
C LEU A 236 19.16 -14.38 9.04
N LEU A 237 18.29 -13.44 8.69
CA LEU A 237 17.05 -13.73 7.96
C LEU A 237 17.38 -13.95 6.48
N GLU A 238 17.31 -15.19 6.05
CA GLU A 238 17.54 -15.62 4.66
C GLU A 238 16.21 -15.82 3.94
N CYS A 239 16.10 -15.31 2.71
CA CYS A 239 15.00 -15.53 1.79
C CYS A 239 15.44 -16.45 0.65
N PRO A 240 15.07 -17.74 0.67
CA PRO A 240 15.43 -18.69 -0.38
C PRO A 240 14.95 -18.28 -1.77
N GLN A 241 13.77 -17.67 -1.88
CA GLN A 241 13.17 -17.24 -3.15
C GLN A 241 14.02 -16.19 -3.87
N LEU A 242 14.80 -15.40 -3.12
CA LEU A 242 15.66 -14.35 -3.65
C LEU A 242 17.15 -14.73 -3.61
N GLY A 243 17.49 -15.89 -3.04
CA GLY A 243 18.88 -16.30 -2.81
C GLY A 243 19.69 -15.28 -1.99
N ALA A 244 19.03 -14.57 -1.07
CA ALA A 244 19.58 -13.42 -0.37
C ALA A 244 19.21 -13.42 1.11
N GLU A 245 20.07 -12.85 1.94
CA GLU A 245 19.85 -12.63 3.38
C GLU A 245 19.78 -11.13 3.69
N VAL A 246 19.05 -10.77 4.76
CA VAL A 246 18.99 -9.39 5.25
C VAL A 246 20.39 -8.94 5.66
N ASP A 247 20.84 -7.84 5.07
CA ASP A 247 22.17 -7.31 5.33
C ASP A 247 22.24 -6.67 6.73
N PRO A 248 23.18 -7.05 7.60
CA PRO A 248 23.42 -6.33 8.85
C PRO A 248 23.67 -4.82 8.64
N GLN A 249 24.27 -4.44 7.50
CA GLN A 249 24.42 -3.05 7.11
C GLN A 249 23.24 -2.64 6.21
N GLN A 250 22.28 -1.88 6.77
CA GLN A 250 21.11 -1.38 6.05
C GLN A 250 21.37 -0.08 5.27
N ASP A 251 22.63 0.26 5.02
CA ASP A 251 23.01 1.43 4.22
C ASP A 251 23.32 1.03 2.76
N ALA A 252 22.54 1.53 1.82
CA ALA A 252 22.74 1.31 0.38
C ALA A 252 23.82 2.23 -0.22
N GLY A 253 24.24 3.28 0.48
CA GLY A 253 25.09 4.35 -0.05
C GLY A 253 24.34 5.42 -0.85
N THR A 254 23.01 5.30 -0.96
CA THR A 254 22.09 6.21 -1.67
C THR A 254 20.70 6.14 -1.04
N LEU A 255 19.74 6.93 -1.56
CA LEU A 255 18.35 6.98 -1.10
C LEU A 255 18.19 7.36 0.38
N TYR A 256 19.05 8.26 0.87
CA TYR A 256 18.98 8.75 2.25
C TYR A 256 17.67 9.50 2.50
N GLY A 257 16.87 8.99 3.43
CA GLY A 257 15.52 9.48 3.70
C GLY A 257 14.41 8.52 3.26
N LEU A 258 14.71 7.49 2.47
CA LEU A 258 13.77 6.41 2.18
C LEU A 258 13.64 5.49 3.39
N SER A 259 12.48 5.54 4.06
CA SER A 259 12.17 4.69 5.21
C SER A 259 11.63 3.32 4.82
N SER A 260 11.03 3.18 3.63
CA SER A 260 10.41 1.95 3.15
C SER A 260 11.38 1.13 2.29
N GLN A 261 12.53 0.78 2.85
CA GLN A 261 13.53 -0.04 2.15
C GLN A 261 14.12 -1.11 3.07
N VAL A 262 14.51 -2.23 2.47
CA VAL A 262 15.25 -3.31 3.14
C VAL A 262 16.41 -3.70 2.26
N ILE A 263 17.63 -3.66 2.81
CA ILE A 263 18.83 -4.06 2.10
C ILE A 263 19.06 -5.56 2.29
N LEU A 264 19.21 -6.25 1.18
CA LEU A 264 19.58 -7.66 1.12
C LEU A 264 20.98 -7.81 0.54
N ARG A 265 21.65 -8.89 0.90
CA ARG A 265 22.90 -9.33 0.28
C ARG A 265 22.82 -10.78 -0.14
N ASN A 266 23.50 -11.14 -1.23
CA ASN A 266 23.48 -12.51 -1.73
C ASN A 266 24.17 -13.47 -0.74
N VAL A 267 23.61 -14.67 -0.57
CA VAL A 267 24.10 -15.66 0.39
C VAL A 267 25.50 -16.19 0.03
N VAL A 268 25.80 -16.30 -1.27
CA VAL A 268 27.08 -16.82 -1.80
C VAL A 268 28.13 -15.70 -1.89
N ASN A 269 27.75 -14.54 -2.42
CA ASN A 269 28.64 -13.39 -2.55
C ASN A 269 28.08 -12.16 -1.82
N PRO A 270 28.51 -11.89 -0.58
CA PRO A 270 28.03 -10.77 0.23
C PRO A 270 28.23 -9.37 -0.39
N GLU A 271 29.14 -9.21 -1.35
CA GLU A 271 29.33 -7.93 -2.06
C GLU A 271 28.17 -7.60 -3.00
N ARG A 272 27.43 -8.61 -3.46
CA ARG A 272 26.22 -8.40 -4.27
C ARG A 272 25.07 -8.05 -3.35
N ARG A 273 24.72 -6.77 -3.32
CA ARG A 273 23.66 -6.21 -2.49
C ARG A 273 22.50 -5.74 -3.35
N SER A 274 21.30 -5.75 -2.79
CA SER A 274 20.10 -5.21 -3.44
C SER A 274 19.22 -4.45 -2.44
N VAL A 275 18.50 -3.46 -2.95
CA VAL A 275 17.49 -2.69 -2.22
C VAL A 275 16.12 -3.24 -2.58
N LEU A 276 15.36 -3.72 -1.60
CA LEU A 276 13.94 -4.00 -1.75
C LEU A 276 13.12 -2.78 -1.35
N VAL A 277 12.19 -2.39 -2.22
CA VAL A 277 11.27 -1.26 -1.99
C VAL A 277 9.86 -1.70 -2.40
N PRO A 278 8.81 -1.44 -1.63
CA PRO A 278 7.46 -1.78 -2.05
C PRO A 278 7.02 -0.88 -3.22
N ILE A 279 6.02 -1.33 -3.98
CA ILE A 279 5.40 -0.56 -5.05
C ILE A 279 4.03 -0.07 -4.58
N GLY A 280 3.83 1.24 -4.64
CA GLY A 280 2.55 1.88 -4.34
C GLY A 280 2.65 3.39 -4.26
N ASN A 281 1.71 4.00 -3.55
CA ASN A 281 1.66 5.46 -3.41
C ASN A 281 2.85 5.94 -2.57
N ILE A 282 3.50 7.01 -3.01
CA ILE A 282 4.64 7.61 -2.31
C ILE A 282 4.15 8.78 -1.46
N TYR A 283 4.55 8.77 -0.20
CA TYR A 283 4.27 9.82 0.77
C TYR A 283 5.59 10.40 1.25
N TRP A 284 5.62 11.72 1.45
CA TRP A 284 6.80 12.41 1.96
C TRP A 284 6.41 13.37 3.08
N GLN A 285 7.30 13.50 4.06
CA GLN A 285 7.16 14.44 5.14
C GLN A 285 8.52 15.06 5.47
N ARG A 286 8.57 16.39 5.53
CA ARG A 286 9.78 17.10 5.93
C ARG A 286 10.08 16.86 7.41
N ARG A 287 11.31 16.45 7.70
CA ARG A 287 11.87 16.31 9.05
C ARG A 287 13.12 17.17 9.18
N GLY A 288 12.92 18.46 9.46
CA GLY A 288 13.99 19.45 9.54
C GLY A 288 14.66 19.68 8.19
N MET A 289 15.92 19.25 8.07
CA MET A 289 16.72 19.36 6.84
C MET A 289 16.62 18.13 5.93
N HIS A 290 16.03 17.04 6.40
CA HIS A 290 15.80 15.81 5.62
C HIS A 290 14.32 15.63 5.28
N VAL A 291 14.04 14.81 4.28
CA VAL A 291 12.69 14.38 3.92
C VAL A 291 12.58 12.89 4.19
N ASP A 292 11.56 12.51 4.96
CA ASP A 292 11.19 11.12 5.20
C ASP A 292 10.24 10.68 4.09
N VAL A 293 10.68 9.74 3.26
CA VAL A 293 9.94 9.19 2.12
C VAL A 293 9.48 7.79 2.46
N LYS A 294 8.18 7.52 2.29
CA LYS A 294 7.56 6.22 2.54
C LYS A 294 6.73 5.81 1.33
N VAL A 295 6.92 4.58 0.88
CA VAL A 295 6.13 3.98 -0.18
C VAL A 295 5.14 3.02 0.46
N ALA A 296 3.84 3.22 0.20
CA ALA A 296 2.82 2.28 0.64
C ALA A 296 3.00 0.94 -0.09
N ASN A 297 2.85 -0.14 0.65
CA ASN A 297 2.97 -1.48 0.11
C ASN A 297 1.58 -1.98 -0.32
N HIS A 298 1.40 -2.18 -1.63
CA HIS A 298 0.19 -2.74 -2.23
C HIS A 298 0.30 -4.25 -2.52
N GLY A 299 1.26 -4.95 -1.90
CA GLY A 299 1.52 -6.38 -2.15
C GLY A 299 2.45 -6.65 -3.33
N ILE A 300 3.10 -5.62 -3.88
CA ILE A 300 4.11 -5.75 -4.93
C ILE A 300 5.37 -5.04 -4.45
N TYR A 301 6.54 -5.54 -4.82
CA TYR A 301 7.83 -4.95 -4.49
C TYR A 301 8.75 -4.90 -5.71
N ALA A 302 9.67 -3.94 -5.70
CA ALA A 302 10.77 -3.79 -6.62
C ALA A 302 12.08 -4.22 -5.95
N SER A 303 12.99 -4.79 -6.73
CA SER A 303 14.35 -5.11 -6.31
C SER A 303 15.34 -4.35 -7.20
N PHE A 304 16.15 -3.50 -6.59
CA PHE A 304 17.22 -2.75 -7.26
C PHE A 304 18.57 -3.34 -6.88
N SER A 305 19.36 -3.76 -7.85
CA SER A 305 20.73 -4.25 -7.63
C SER A 305 21.65 -3.08 -7.35
N ILE A 306 22.52 -3.18 -6.35
CA ILE A 306 23.50 -2.13 -6.05
C ILE A 306 24.78 -2.45 -6.82
N ASP A 307 25.07 -1.66 -7.86
CA ASP A 307 26.33 -1.74 -8.60
C ASP A 307 27.30 -0.68 -8.08
N LYS A 308 28.22 -1.13 -7.21
CA LYS A 308 29.27 -0.26 -6.65
C LYS A 308 30.32 0.15 -7.69
N LEU A 309 30.53 -0.62 -8.75
CA LEU A 309 31.55 -0.33 -9.77
C LEU A 309 31.09 0.77 -10.71
N LEU A 310 29.83 0.70 -11.16
CA LEU A 310 29.22 1.74 -11.98
C LEU A 310 28.62 2.88 -11.16
N GLY A 311 28.52 2.72 -9.84
CA GLY A 311 27.95 3.72 -8.94
C GLY A 311 26.47 3.95 -9.23
N ARG A 312 25.67 2.89 -9.38
CA ARG A 312 24.24 3.03 -9.72
C ARG A 312 23.37 1.93 -9.15
N LEU A 313 22.08 2.26 -9.02
CA LEU A 313 21.04 1.26 -8.82
C LEU A 313 20.59 0.71 -10.18
N ASP A 314 20.70 -0.61 -10.34
CA ASP A 314 20.34 -1.31 -11.57
C ASP A 314 19.03 -2.09 -11.41
N CYS A 315 18.24 -2.11 -12.48
CA CYS A 315 16.96 -2.80 -12.53
C CYS A 315 16.69 -3.28 -13.96
N PRO A 316 15.78 -4.26 -14.13
CA PRO A 316 15.24 -4.59 -15.44
C PRO A 316 14.74 -3.33 -16.16
N PRO A 317 14.84 -3.28 -17.50
CA PRO A 317 14.36 -2.16 -18.30
C PRO A 317 12.83 -2.22 -18.42
N GLU A 318 12.14 -2.08 -17.29
CA GLU A 318 10.69 -1.97 -17.20
C GLU A 318 10.34 -0.52 -16.84
N PRO A 319 9.40 0.15 -17.55
CA PRO A 319 9.14 1.58 -17.34
C PRO A 319 8.76 1.91 -15.89
N LEU A 320 7.99 1.03 -15.24
CA LEU A 320 7.62 1.17 -13.83
C LEU A 320 8.85 1.25 -12.93
N LEU A 321 9.78 0.30 -13.05
CA LEU A 321 10.97 0.23 -12.21
C LEU A 321 11.91 1.40 -12.47
N LEU A 322 12.06 1.82 -13.74
CA LEU A 322 12.89 2.95 -14.13
C LEU A 322 12.37 4.27 -13.56
N TYR A 323 11.06 4.54 -13.69
CA TYR A 323 10.46 5.76 -13.18
C TYR A 323 10.31 5.74 -11.65
N LEU A 324 10.06 4.59 -11.04
CA LEU A 324 10.11 4.44 -9.58
C LEU A 324 11.51 4.76 -9.06
N LYS A 325 12.56 4.20 -9.68
CA LYS A 325 13.96 4.50 -9.33
C LYS A 325 14.24 6.01 -9.42
N ALA A 326 13.85 6.64 -10.52
CA ALA A 326 14.03 8.08 -10.70
C ALA A 326 13.26 8.89 -9.65
N ALA A 327 12.01 8.53 -9.34
CA ALA A 327 11.19 9.18 -8.32
C ALA A 327 11.80 9.06 -6.91
N LEU A 328 12.33 7.87 -6.57
CA LEU A 328 13.00 7.65 -5.29
C LEU A 328 14.25 8.50 -5.15
N HIS A 329 15.13 8.55 -6.17
CA HIS A 329 16.31 9.43 -6.14
C HIS A 329 15.91 10.91 -6.05
N ALA A 330 14.91 11.35 -6.82
CA ALA A 330 14.45 12.75 -6.77
C ALA A 330 13.95 13.13 -5.38
N LEU A 331 13.06 12.32 -4.78
CA LEU A 331 12.45 12.58 -3.47
C LEU A 331 13.43 12.47 -2.31
N THR A 332 14.51 11.72 -2.46
CA THR A 332 15.58 11.60 -1.46
C THR A 332 16.77 12.52 -1.77
N SER A 333 16.60 13.49 -2.67
CA SER A 333 17.68 14.40 -3.02
C SER A 333 18.10 15.30 -1.87
N PHE A 334 19.41 15.33 -1.64
CA PHE A 334 20.08 16.22 -0.73
C PHE A 334 21.10 17.09 -1.50
N PRO A 335 21.46 18.31 -1.01
CA PRO A 335 22.46 19.14 -1.67
C PRO A 335 23.85 18.51 -1.78
N LEU A 336 24.17 17.54 -0.91
CA LEU A 336 25.41 16.78 -1.00
C LEU A 336 25.20 15.51 -1.84
N PRO A 337 26.15 15.16 -2.72
CA PRO A 337 26.12 13.89 -3.42
C PRO A 337 26.15 12.69 -2.47
N ASP A 338 25.48 11.61 -2.87
CA ASP A 338 25.54 10.36 -2.11
C ASP A 338 26.82 9.55 -2.40
N GLY A 339 27.09 8.54 -1.57
CA GLY A 339 28.33 7.77 -1.62
C GLY A 339 28.40 6.74 -2.74
N LEU A 340 27.25 6.31 -3.25
CA LEU A 340 27.15 5.30 -4.31
C LEU A 340 27.28 5.95 -5.70
N THR A 341 26.43 6.93 -5.97
CA THR A 341 26.29 7.56 -7.29
C THR A 341 27.23 8.74 -7.49
N LEU A 342 27.77 9.29 -6.40
CA LEU A 342 28.57 10.52 -6.38
C LEU A 342 27.83 11.71 -7.00
N ARG A 343 26.49 11.61 -7.06
CA ARG A 343 25.55 12.62 -7.55
C ARG A 343 24.53 12.93 -6.47
N THR A 344 23.92 14.10 -6.58
CA THR A 344 22.71 14.41 -5.81
C THR A 344 21.54 13.59 -6.36
N GLY A 345 20.54 13.33 -5.52
CA GLY A 345 19.35 12.59 -5.95
C GLY A 345 18.63 13.23 -7.15
N THR A 346 18.62 14.56 -7.26
CA THR A 346 18.05 15.30 -8.40
C THR A 346 18.86 15.07 -9.68
N GLU A 347 20.19 15.10 -9.60
CA GLU A 347 21.06 14.78 -10.75
C GLU A 347 20.89 13.32 -11.19
N GLU A 348 20.87 12.38 -10.26
CA GLU A 348 20.69 10.95 -10.60
C GLU A 348 19.31 10.68 -11.18
N ALA A 349 18.25 11.31 -10.64
CA ALA A 349 16.91 11.20 -11.21
C ALA A 349 16.83 11.77 -12.63
N ARG A 350 17.46 12.92 -12.90
CA ARG A 350 17.55 13.49 -14.26
C ARG A 350 18.31 12.55 -15.20
N HIS A 351 19.43 11.99 -14.76
CA HIS A 351 20.15 10.97 -15.54
C HIS A 351 19.26 9.78 -15.86
N CYS A 352 18.57 9.24 -14.86
CA CYS A 352 17.65 8.12 -15.06
C CYS A 352 16.55 8.43 -16.08
N LEU A 353 15.98 9.64 -16.09
CA LEU A 353 14.93 10.02 -17.05
C LEU A 353 15.47 10.26 -18.46
N LEU A 354 16.70 10.75 -18.58
CA LEU A 354 17.35 11.03 -19.87
C LEU A 354 17.96 9.78 -20.52
N GLU A 355 18.18 8.71 -19.77
CA GLU A 355 18.68 7.45 -20.32
C GLU A 355 17.76 6.91 -21.42
N ALA A 356 18.35 6.38 -22.49
CA ALA A 356 17.60 5.83 -23.62
C ALA A 356 16.64 4.70 -23.22
N ARG A 357 17.00 3.90 -22.21
CA ARG A 357 16.14 2.82 -21.67
C ARG A 357 14.85 3.32 -21.01
N SER A 358 14.83 4.59 -20.59
CA SER A 358 13.68 5.22 -19.94
C SER A 358 12.72 5.87 -20.94
N GLN A 359 13.07 5.89 -22.23
CA GLN A 359 12.16 6.34 -23.28
C GLN A 359 11.12 5.24 -23.57
N PRO A 360 9.83 5.59 -23.60
CA PRO A 360 8.78 4.61 -23.82
C PRO A 360 8.90 4.02 -25.23
N TRP A 361 8.74 2.70 -25.33
CA TRP A 361 8.60 1.99 -26.61
C TRP A 361 7.16 1.51 -26.85
N ASN A 362 6.29 1.67 -25.85
CA ASN A 362 4.85 1.43 -25.91
C ASN A 362 4.09 2.55 -25.16
N PRO A 363 2.78 2.72 -25.42
CA PRO A 363 1.94 3.63 -24.64
C PRO A 363 1.99 3.32 -23.14
N LEU A 364 2.34 4.32 -22.35
CA LEU A 364 2.45 4.22 -20.90
C LEU A 364 1.07 4.34 -20.25
N GLN A 365 0.67 3.31 -19.50
CA GLN A 365 -0.60 3.26 -18.76
C GLN A 365 -0.38 2.84 -17.31
N GLY A 366 -1.25 3.28 -16.39
CA GLY A 366 -1.24 2.87 -14.99
C GLY A 366 -0.08 3.43 -14.15
N PHE A 367 0.62 2.57 -13.42
CA PHE A 367 1.65 2.98 -12.45
C PHE A 367 2.84 3.80 -13.02
N PRO A 368 3.40 3.50 -14.21
CA PRO A 368 4.41 4.35 -14.84
C PRO A 368 3.98 5.83 -14.96
N GLN A 369 2.74 6.09 -15.41
CA GLN A 369 2.20 7.45 -15.50
C GLN A 369 2.02 8.10 -14.12
N GLN A 370 1.70 7.31 -13.10
CA GLN A 370 1.62 7.78 -11.72
C GLN A 370 3.00 8.23 -11.21
N MET A 371 4.06 7.46 -11.47
CA MET A 371 5.43 7.82 -11.09
C MET A 371 5.90 9.09 -11.82
N LEU A 372 5.61 9.21 -13.12
CA LEU A 372 5.88 10.43 -13.88
C LEU A 372 5.09 11.64 -13.34
N SER A 373 3.85 11.44 -12.88
CA SER A 373 3.07 12.49 -12.24
C SER A 373 3.71 12.98 -10.94
N VAL A 374 4.23 12.05 -10.12
CA VAL A 374 4.98 12.39 -8.90
C VAL A 374 6.21 13.22 -9.24
N LEU A 375 7.00 12.79 -10.22
CA LEU A 375 8.19 13.53 -10.66
C LEU A 375 7.82 14.94 -11.16
N LYS A 376 6.77 15.06 -11.98
CA LYS A 376 6.29 16.37 -12.47
C LYS A 376 5.83 17.27 -11.33
N SER A 377 5.22 16.73 -10.27
CA SER A 377 4.76 17.55 -9.15
C SER A 377 5.90 18.08 -8.27
N LEU A 378 7.12 17.57 -8.42
CA LEU A 378 8.29 18.13 -7.74
C LEU A 378 8.71 19.48 -8.34
N SER A 379 8.32 19.80 -9.58
CA SER A 379 8.67 21.09 -10.17
C SER A 379 7.88 22.23 -9.52
N PRO A 380 8.55 23.32 -9.11
CA PRO A 380 7.89 24.45 -8.46
C PRO A 380 6.95 25.14 -9.45
N LYS A 381 5.77 25.52 -8.97
CA LYS A 381 4.78 26.24 -9.80
C LYS A 381 5.09 27.72 -9.79
N ARG A 382 5.18 28.33 -10.97
CA ARG A 382 5.59 29.72 -11.15
C ARG A 382 4.57 30.43 -12.01
N TRP A 383 4.08 31.58 -11.56
CA TRP A 383 3.17 32.43 -12.33
C TRP A 383 3.46 33.92 -12.11
N TYR A 384 2.96 34.74 -13.02
CA TYR A 384 3.08 36.18 -12.95
C TYR A 384 2.08 36.77 -11.95
N TYR A 385 2.51 37.78 -11.22
CA TYR A 385 1.66 38.55 -10.32
C TYR A 385 1.81 40.05 -10.60
N PRO A 386 0.72 40.84 -10.68
CA PRO A 386 -0.65 40.36 -10.86
C PRO A 386 -0.80 39.57 -12.20
N PRO A 387 -1.81 38.68 -12.32
CA PRO A 387 -2.02 37.89 -13.53
C PRO A 387 -2.11 38.77 -14.79
N GLY A 388 -1.44 38.36 -15.87
CA GLY A 388 -1.39 39.11 -17.13
C GLY A 388 -0.33 40.21 -17.21
N MET A 389 0.40 40.50 -16.12
CA MET A 389 1.53 41.44 -16.13
C MET A 389 2.87 40.71 -15.95
N GLU A 390 3.81 40.87 -16.88
CA GLU A 390 5.15 40.27 -16.80
C GLU A 390 6.10 41.00 -15.81
N LEU A 391 5.59 41.47 -14.66
CA LEU A 391 6.33 42.29 -13.69
C LEU A 391 6.87 41.45 -12.52
N TYR A 392 5.98 40.89 -11.70
CA TYR A 392 6.38 40.11 -10.53
C TYR A 392 6.19 38.61 -10.74
N GLN A 393 6.97 37.82 -10.00
CA GLN A 393 6.88 36.37 -9.99
C GLN A 393 6.38 35.91 -8.62
N LYS A 394 5.36 35.04 -8.62
CA LYS A 394 4.99 34.26 -7.45
C LYS A 394 5.41 32.80 -7.68
N VAL A 395 5.94 32.17 -6.64
CA VAL A 395 6.40 30.78 -6.67
C VAL A 395 5.72 30.03 -5.55
N GLU A 396 5.14 28.89 -5.88
CA GLU A 396 4.57 27.94 -4.94
C GLU A 396 5.50 26.74 -4.81
N TRP A 397 5.93 26.50 -3.57
CA TRP A 397 6.74 25.37 -3.16
C TRP A 397 5.90 24.45 -2.29
N ASP A 398 6.15 23.14 -2.37
CA ASP A 398 5.67 22.20 -1.37
C ASP A 398 6.49 22.38 -0.08
N ASN A 399 5.78 22.73 1.00
CA ASN A 399 6.38 22.93 2.32
C ASN A 399 6.93 21.62 2.93
N ASN A 400 6.47 20.45 2.46
CA ASN A 400 6.92 19.14 2.89
C ASN A 400 8.18 18.66 2.16
N LEU A 401 8.67 19.42 1.19
CA LEU A 401 9.89 19.12 0.44
C LEU A 401 10.95 20.20 0.67
N THR A 402 12.20 19.87 0.41
CA THR A 402 13.30 20.83 0.40
C THR A 402 13.45 21.47 -0.98
N MET A 403 14.17 22.58 -1.03
CA MET A 403 14.47 23.29 -2.28
C MET A 403 15.30 22.45 -3.27
N SER A 404 16.16 21.55 -2.78
CA SER A 404 17.01 20.68 -3.61
C SER A 404 16.21 19.63 -4.39
N ILE A 405 15.12 19.14 -3.81
CA ILE A 405 14.22 18.16 -4.44
C ILE A 405 13.37 18.82 -5.53
N GLN A 406 12.92 20.06 -5.28
CA GLN A 406 11.91 20.70 -6.12
C GLN A 406 12.48 21.37 -7.39
N HIS A 407 12.87 20.58 -8.39
CA HIS A 407 13.64 21.06 -9.55
C HIS A 407 12.76 21.36 -10.80
N GLU A 408 13.06 22.44 -11.54
CA GLU A 408 12.29 22.91 -12.69
C GLU A 408 12.30 21.95 -13.88
N GLU A 409 13.41 21.23 -14.09
CA GLU A 409 13.55 20.34 -15.25
C GLU A 409 12.64 19.10 -15.19
N PHE A 410 12.17 18.67 -14.01
CA PHE A 410 11.37 17.45 -13.92
C PHE A 410 10.08 17.54 -14.76
N ALA A 411 9.39 18.69 -14.72
CA ALA A 411 8.21 18.91 -15.55
C ALA A 411 8.52 18.80 -17.05
N LEU A 412 9.63 19.39 -17.51
CA LEU A 412 10.03 19.35 -18.92
C LEU A 412 10.40 17.94 -19.37
N LEU A 413 11.16 17.21 -18.55
CA LEU A 413 11.56 15.82 -18.83
C LEU A 413 10.36 14.86 -18.82
N VAL A 414 9.42 15.04 -17.89
CA VAL A 414 8.20 14.23 -17.84
C VAL A 414 7.30 14.53 -19.04
N ASP A 415 7.16 15.81 -19.41
CA ASP A 415 6.32 16.19 -20.55
C ASP A 415 6.89 15.70 -21.88
N SER A 416 8.22 15.65 -22.05
CA SER A 416 8.84 15.05 -23.23
C SER A 416 8.61 13.54 -23.30
N ILE A 417 8.74 12.82 -22.18
CA ILE A 417 8.46 11.38 -22.08
C ILE A 417 6.98 11.10 -22.38
N ARG A 418 6.06 11.90 -21.84
CA ARG A 418 4.62 11.77 -22.09
C ARG A 418 4.26 12.04 -23.54
N LEU A 419 4.84 13.07 -24.14
CA LEU A 419 4.65 13.36 -25.55
C LEU A 419 5.11 12.18 -26.42
N GLN A 420 6.24 11.55 -26.07
CA GLN A 420 6.70 10.35 -26.78
C GLN A 420 5.74 9.18 -26.60
N SER A 421 5.20 8.96 -25.39
CA SER A 421 4.17 7.96 -25.13
C SER A 421 2.90 8.21 -25.96
N GLN A 422 2.43 9.45 -26.04
CA GLN A 422 1.24 9.82 -26.83
C GLN A 422 1.45 9.58 -28.33
N LYS A 423 2.64 9.87 -28.86
CA LYS A 423 2.99 9.55 -30.25
C LYS A 423 2.90 8.05 -30.54
N LEU A 424 3.16 7.21 -29.54
CA LEU A 424 3.08 5.76 -29.66
C LEU A 424 1.64 5.22 -29.58
N GLU A 425 0.70 5.97 -28.98
CA GLU A 425 -0.71 5.58 -28.91
C GLU A 425 -1.35 5.47 -30.30
N VAL A 426 -0.87 6.27 -31.25
CA VAL A 426 -1.29 6.22 -32.66
C VAL A 426 -1.05 4.84 -33.30
N PHE A 427 -0.07 4.08 -32.80
CA PHE A 427 0.30 2.77 -33.34
C PHE A 427 -0.29 1.60 -32.54
N GLY A 428 -1.08 1.85 -31.49
CA GLY A 428 -1.68 0.83 -30.63
C GLY A 428 -2.97 0.22 -31.21
N GLU A 429 -3.24 -1.05 -30.86
CA GLU A 429 -4.50 -1.76 -31.18
C GLU A 429 -5.66 -1.19 -30.34
N GLY A 430 -6.17 -0.02 -30.74
CA GLY A 430 -7.27 0.65 -30.03
C GLY A 430 -7.42 2.13 -30.40
N ALA A 431 -7.07 2.54 -31.62
CA ALA A 431 -7.19 3.91 -32.09
C ALA A 431 -8.66 4.37 -32.08
N ALA A 432 -9.12 4.90 -30.95
CA ALA A 432 -10.20 5.85 -30.93
C ALA A 432 -9.65 7.12 -31.60
N THR A 433 -10.10 7.35 -32.83
CA THR A 433 -10.02 8.64 -33.50
C THR A 433 -10.68 9.69 -32.62
N ASP A 434 -9.86 10.41 -31.85
CA ASP A 434 -10.12 11.79 -31.42
C ASP A 434 -8.75 12.41 -31.13
N CYS A 435 -8.04 12.74 -32.22
CA CYS A 435 -6.88 13.61 -32.18
C CYS A 435 -7.35 15.05 -31.94
N HIS A 436 -7.63 15.40 -30.68
CA HIS A 436 -7.61 16.80 -30.28
C HIS A 436 -6.15 17.22 -30.13
N ASP A 437 -5.64 17.78 -31.22
CA ASP A 437 -4.33 18.40 -31.34
C ASP A 437 -4.27 19.65 -30.46
N ASP A 438 -3.65 19.52 -29.28
CA ASP A 438 -3.20 20.65 -28.47
C ASP A 438 -1.89 20.33 -27.73
N SER A 439 -1.06 19.47 -28.33
CA SER A 439 0.26 19.12 -27.79
C SER A 439 1.31 20.13 -28.25
N GLN A 440 1.10 21.42 -27.95
CA GLN A 440 2.19 22.37 -28.00
C GLN A 440 3.21 21.96 -26.95
N VAL A 441 4.44 21.68 -27.38
CA VAL A 441 5.61 21.61 -26.50
C VAL A 441 5.63 22.92 -25.73
N SER A 442 5.23 22.87 -24.46
CA SER A 442 5.20 24.04 -23.58
C SER A 442 6.58 24.66 -23.59
N THR A 443 6.72 25.78 -24.30
CA THR A 443 7.97 26.53 -24.33
C THR A 443 8.22 26.93 -22.88
N PRO A 444 9.40 26.61 -22.30
CA PRO A 444 9.62 26.84 -20.88
C PRO A 444 9.34 28.32 -20.59
N SER A 445 8.36 28.58 -19.73
CA SER A 445 7.95 29.95 -19.47
C SER A 445 9.17 30.75 -19.02
N ARG A 446 9.23 32.05 -19.35
CA ARG A 446 10.34 32.93 -18.93
C ARG A 446 10.64 32.81 -17.43
N LEU A 447 9.60 32.53 -16.62
CA LEU A 447 9.71 32.30 -15.18
C LEU A 447 10.45 31.00 -14.81
N TYR A 448 10.22 29.91 -15.56
CA TYR A 448 10.98 28.66 -15.39
C TYR A 448 12.45 28.86 -15.74
N ARG A 449 12.75 29.52 -16.87
CA ARG A 449 14.12 29.87 -17.27
C ARG A 449 14.84 30.70 -16.20
N ARG A 450 14.19 31.73 -15.64
CA ARG A 450 14.73 32.51 -14.51
C ARG A 450 15.00 31.65 -13.27
N GLY A 451 14.10 30.72 -12.94
CA GLY A 451 14.26 29.79 -11.82
C GLY A 451 15.50 28.92 -12.01
N ARG A 452 15.65 28.34 -13.21
CA ARG A 452 16.81 27.53 -13.59
C ARG A 452 18.12 28.29 -13.51
N ILE A 453 18.19 29.50 -14.08
CA ILE A 453 19.40 30.35 -14.03
C ILE A 453 19.85 30.59 -12.58
N ARG A 454 18.92 30.90 -11.67
CA ARG A 454 19.24 31.14 -10.25
C ARG A 454 19.79 29.91 -9.55
N ARG A 455 19.36 28.71 -9.93
CA ARG A 455 19.85 27.45 -9.35
C ARG A 455 21.26 27.09 -9.78
N GLN A 456 21.65 27.45 -11.00
CA GLN A 456 23.00 27.20 -11.52
C GLN A 456 24.11 27.92 -10.73
N LEU A 457 23.76 28.84 -9.83
CA LEU A 457 24.69 29.42 -8.85
C LEU A 457 25.11 28.44 -7.75
N TYR A 458 24.30 27.42 -7.48
CA TYR A 458 24.47 26.49 -6.36
C TYR A 458 24.62 25.04 -6.81
N GLU A 459 24.09 24.70 -7.98
CA GLU A 459 24.12 23.36 -8.56
C GLU A 459 25.32 23.19 -9.51
N ARG A 460 25.78 21.95 -9.68
CA ARG A 460 26.88 21.65 -10.61
C ARG A 460 26.33 21.63 -12.04
N VAL A 461 27.16 22.08 -12.98
CA VAL A 461 26.85 21.97 -14.41
C VAL A 461 27.09 20.53 -14.85
N SER A 462 26.01 19.76 -14.98
CA SER A 462 26.06 18.32 -15.22
C SER A 462 25.38 17.92 -16.53
N PHE A 463 24.50 18.77 -17.07
CA PHE A 463 23.72 18.49 -18.26
C PHE A 463 23.86 19.59 -19.34
N PRO A 464 23.66 19.28 -20.63
CA PRO A 464 23.65 20.29 -21.69
C PRO A 464 22.63 21.41 -21.44
N SER A 465 21.49 21.08 -20.84
CA SER A 465 20.48 22.08 -20.50
C SER A 465 20.99 23.09 -19.45
N ASP A 466 21.90 22.69 -18.56
CA ASP A 466 22.50 23.58 -17.56
C ASP A 466 23.46 24.59 -18.23
N VAL A 467 24.26 24.14 -19.20
CA VAL A 467 25.13 25.00 -20.02
C VAL A 467 24.29 26.03 -20.78
N GLN A 468 23.20 25.57 -21.41
CA GLN A 468 22.27 26.46 -22.10
C GLN A 468 21.68 27.51 -21.16
N ALA A 469 21.32 27.13 -19.91
CA ALA A 469 20.81 28.08 -18.93
C ALA A 469 21.85 29.17 -18.56
N LEU A 470 23.14 28.83 -18.53
CA LEU A 470 24.22 29.78 -18.30
C LEU A 470 24.43 30.71 -19.51
N GLU A 471 24.46 30.19 -20.73
CA GLU A 471 24.52 31.00 -21.97
C GLU A 471 23.32 31.95 -22.07
N ASP A 472 22.15 31.44 -21.74
CA ASP A 472 20.89 32.17 -21.67
C ASP A 472 20.92 33.33 -20.67
N SER A 473 21.74 33.24 -19.62
CA SER A 473 21.97 34.32 -18.66
C SER A 473 22.95 35.37 -19.15
N GLN A 474 23.83 35.00 -20.09
CA GLN A 474 24.81 35.88 -20.71
C GLN A 474 24.24 36.69 -21.87
N GLN A 475 23.06 36.32 -22.40
CA GLN A 475 22.31 37.14 -23.34
C GLN A 475 22.06 38.52 -22.73
N THR A 476 22.87 39.47 -23.18
CA THR A 476 22.85 40.85 -22.72
C THR A 476 21.53 41.45 -23.21
N PHE A 477 20.65 41.82 -22.29
CA PHE A 477 19.57 42.73 -22.64
C PHE A 477 20.21 44.07 -22.98
N LEU A 478 20.37 44.34 -24.29
CA LEU A 478 20.51 45.71 -24.77
C LEU A 478 19.23 46.43 -24.33
N TYR A 479 19.35 47.23 -23.28
CA TYR A 479 18.30 48.15 -22.89
C TYR A 479 18.13 49.15 -24.03
N ASP A 480 17.16 48.89 -24.92
CA ASP A 480 16.76 49.84 -25.94
C ASP A 480 15.72 50.80 -25.34
N PRO A 481 16.06 52.09 -25.17
CA PRO A 481 15.12 53.09 -24.66
C PRO A 481 13.91 53.32 -25.61
N GLY A 482 13.94 52.76 -26.82
CA GLY A 482 12.98 52.97 -27.89
C GLY A 482 11.61 52.28 -27.71
N GLU A 483 11.58 51.00 -27.33
CA GLU A 483 10.45 50.11 -27.66
C GLU A 483 9.28 50.07 -26.65
N SER A 484 9.43 50.55 -25.41
CA SER A 484 8.33 50.55 -24.42
C SER A 484 7.75 51.96 -24.24
N SER A 485 6.81 52.36 -25.11
CA SER A 485 6.27 53.73 -25.13
C SER A 485 5.38 54.09 -23.93
N ARG A 486 4.80 53.11 -23.21
CA ARG A 486 3.87 53.36 -22.09
C ARG A 486 4.54 53.53 -20.73
N VAL A 487 5.76 53.03 -20.56
CA VAL A 487 6.50 53.02 -19.27
C VAL A 487 7.41 54.26 -19.12
N LYS A 488 7.45 55.13 -20.13
CA LYS A 488 8.43 56.24 -20.29
C LYS A 488 8.32 57.37 -19.26
N LYS A 489 7.14 57.78 -18.81
CA LYS A 489 7.03 58.94 -17.91
C LYS A 489 7.40 58.61 -16.46
N ASP A 490 6.89 57.49 -15.95
CA ASP A 490 7.08 57.15 -14.54
C ASP A 490 8.49 56.61 -14.29
N SER A 491 9.06 55.86 -15.23
CA SER A 491 10.42 55.32 -15.10
C SER A 491 11.49 56.41 -15.23
N CYS A 492 11.31 57.36 -16.17
CA CYS A 492 12.19 58.53 -16.24
C CYS A 492 12.06 59.41 -14.99
N ARG A 493 10.83 59.57 -14.45
CA ARG A 493 10.64 60.27 -13.17
C ARG A 493 11.35 59.56 -12.03
N VAL A 494 11.22 58.25 -11.89
CA VAL A 494 11.90 57.50 -10.82
C VAL A 494 13.42 57.61 -10.94
N TYR A 495 13.97 57.47 -12.16
CA TYR A 495 15.41 57.64 -12.40
C TYR A 495 15.89 59.07 -12.10
N GLN A 496 15.17 60.09 -12.58
CA GLN A 496 15.46 61.49 -12.27
C GLN A 496 15.35 61.80 -10.78
N THR A 497 14.36 61.23 -10.09
CA THR A 497 14.17 61.38 -8.64
C THR A 497 15.32 60.70 -7.88
N MET A 498 15.73 59.49 -8.27
CA MET A 498 16.89 58.80 -7.70
C MET A 498 18.20 59.57 -7.94
N CYS A 499 18.39 60.13 -9.13
CA CYS A 499 19.54 60.97 -9.44
C CYS A 499 19.53 62.27 -8.63
N ALA A 500 18.37 62.92 -8.47
CA ALA A 500 18.22 64.11 -7.64
C ALA A 500 18.47 63.81 -6.14
N LEU A 501 17.89 62.72 -5.61
CA LEU A 501 18.12 62.26 -4.24
C LEU A 501 19.57 61.84 -3.98
N ARG A 502 20.32 61.41 -5.00
CA ARG A 502 21.76 61.13 -4.90
C ARG A 502 22.62 62.39 -5.02
N ALA A 503 22.15 63.41 -5.73
CA ALA A 503 22.87 64.66 -5.94
C ALA A 503 22.76 65.60 -4.72
N ASP A 504 21.62 65.59 -4.02
CA ASP A 504 21.40 66.31 -2.76
C ASP A 504 21.43 65.33 -1.58
N ALA A 505 22.63 64.95 -1.13
CA ALA A 505 22.79 64.08 0.05
C ALA A 505 22.46 64.78 1.39
N ASP A 506 22.27 66.10 1.40
CA ASP A 506 22.13 66.89 2.63
C ASP A 506 20.76 67.58 2.82
N ALA A 507 19.80 67.44 1.90
CA ALA A 507 18.45 67.98 2.09
C ALA A 507 17.37 67.10 1.43
N ILE A 508 16.58 66.39 2.24
CA ILE A 508 15.41 65.64 1.77
C ILE A 508 14.30 66.65 1.42
N PRO A 509 13.83 66.75 0.17
CA PRO A 509 12.73 67.66 -0.16
C PRO A 509 11.40 67.08 0.30
N ASN A 510 10.59 67.91 0.98
CA ASN A 510 9.22 67.58 1.35
C ASN A 510 8.34 67.47 0.10
N LEU A 511 8.03 66.24 -0.32
CA LEU A 511 7.08 65.96 -1.41
C LEU A 511 5.65 66.17 -0.90
N THR A 512 5.02 67.25 -1.33
CA THR A 512 3.59 67.50 -1.11
C THR A 512 2.74 66.48 -1.87
N SER A 513 2.00 65.68 -1.10
CA SER A 513 0.87 64.80 -1.45
C SER A 513 0.90 64.08 -2.80
N LEU A 514 1.21 62.79 -2.77
CA LEU A 514 0.86 61.86 -3.84
C LEU A 514 -0.64 61.53 -3.73
N SER A 515 -1.42 61.91 -4.73
CA SER A 515 -2.80 61.46 -4.90
C SER A 515 -2.84 59.96 -5.21
N PRO A 516 -3.80 59.19 -4.64
CA PRO A 516 -3.84 57.74 -4.75
C PRO A 516 -4.34 57.30 -6.14
N LEU A 517 -3.82 56.16 -6.60
CA LEU A 517 -4.40 55.33 -7.68
C LEU A 517 -5.16 54.16 -7.06
#